data_AF-A0A1I2D022-F1
#
_entry.id   AF-A0A1I2D022-F1
#
_cell.length_a   1.000
_cell.length_b   1.000
_cell.length_c   1.000
_cell.angle_alpha   90.00
_cell.angle_beta   90.00
_cell.angle_gamma   90.00
#
_symmetry.space_group_name_H-M   'P 1'
#
loop_
_entity.id
_entity.type
_entity.pdbx_description
1 polymer ?
#
loop_
_entity_poly.entity_id
_entity_poly.type
_entity_poly.pdbx_seq_one_letter_code
_entity_poly.pdbx_strand_id
1 'polypeptide(L)'
;MLSKPTTALYTILTGKMNQLESKKSHNDVNDEMKYIKAVRLYNTPDGGCDFEIGKIPTVTPMDVTTFWVQNHVDKYEKAAHPAPRRQYVVTLKGSLEFKVTNGKAFLIEPGIILIAEDTTGQGHTWELIKGETWERLYIPLAANAENHFIADY
;
A
#
# COMPACT_ATOMS: atom_id res chain seq x y z
N MET A 1 26.43 45.07 -61.92
CA MET A 1 24.97 44.87 -61.94
C MET A 1 24.56 44.12 -60.67
N LEU A 2 23.38 44.43 -60.13
CA LEU A 2 22.72 43.95 -58.90
C LEU A 2 22.85 42.43 -58.70
N SER A 3 22.84 41.79 -57.52
CA SER A 3 22.11 42.03 -56.26
C SER A 3 22.63 41.17 -55.09
N LYS A 4 22.63 41.75 -53.88
CA LYS A 4 22.27 41.27 -52.51
C LYS A 4 22.67 39.87 -51.96
N PRO A 5 22.84 39.75 -50.63
CA PRO A 5 23.46 38.63 -49.93
C PRO A 5 22.46 37.52 -49.54
N THR A 6 22.92 36.29 -49.36
CA THR A 6 22.12 35.20 -48.80
C THR A 6 22.67 34.77 -47.44
N THR A 7 22.11 35.35 -46.39
CA THR A 7 22.13 34.80 -45.03
C THR A 7 20.81 34.06 -44.83
N ALA A 8 20.82 32.73 -44.86
CA ALA A 8 19.77 31.87 -44.26
C ALA A 8 20.16 30.39 -44.40
N LEU A 9 21.16 29.94 -43.64
CA LEU A 9 21.39 28.52 -43.37
C LEU A 9 21.43 28.33 -41.85
N TYR A 10 20.31 28.51 -41.16
CA TYR A 10 20.14 28.03 -39.78
C TYR A 10 18.67 28.08 -39.31
N THR A 11 17.70 27.52 -40.06
CA THR A 11 16.31 27.44 -39.57
C THR A 11 15.49 26.21 -40.06
N ILE A 12 16.09 25.20 -40.69
CA ILE A 12 15.32 24.03 -41.21
C ILE A 12 15.62 22.72 -40.45
N LEU A 13 16.23 22.77 -39.26
CA LEU A 13 16.46 21.57 -38.44
C LEU A 13 15.64 21.53 -37.13
N THR A 14 14.93 22.59 -36.76
CA THR A 14 14.05 22.60 -35.58
C THR A 14 12.58 22.23 -35.89
N GLY A 15 12.17 22.24 -37.15
CA GLY A 15 10.77 21.99 -37.55
C GLY A 15 10.36 20.51 -37.72
N LYS A 16 11.33 19.58 -37.82
CA LYS A 16 11.04 18.13 -37.94
C LYS A 16 11.25 17.33 -36.65
N MET A 17 11.82 17.93 -35.62
CA MET A 17 11.96 17.28 -34.30
C MET A 17 10.70 17.41 -33.46
N ASN A 18 9.86 18.43 -33.70
CA ASN A 18 8.61 18.66 -32.95
C ASN A 18 7.37 17.95 -33.50
N GLN A 19 7.48 17.13 -34.55
CA GLN A 19 6.37 16.29 -35.04
C GLN A 19 6.52 14.79 -34.71
N LEU A 20 7.61 14.41 -34.04
CA LEU A 20 7.75 13.07 -33.44
C LEU A 20 7.38 13.04 -31.94
N GLU A 21 7.18 14.20 -31.29
CA GLU A 21 6.81 14.27 -29.87
C GLU A 21 5.29 14.40 -29.59
N SER A 22 4.43 14.52 -30.60
CA SER A 22 2.97 14.71 -30.38
C SER A 22 2.12 13.46 -30.62
N LYS A 23 2.69 12.26 -30.62
CA LYS A 23 1.96 10.98 -30.71
C LYS A 23 2.52 9.92 -29.76
N LYS A 24 2.65 10.26 -28.48
CA LYS A 24 2.53 9.27 -27.40
C LYS A 24 1.19 9.49 -26.73
N SER A 25 0.29 8.54 -26.91
CA SER A 25 -0.99 8.48 -26.22
C SER A 25 -0.79 8.69 -24.72
N HIS A 26 -1.44 9.70 -24.16
CA HIS A 26 -1.78 9.71 -22.74
C HIS A 26 -2.64 8.48 -22.46
N ASN A 27 -2.04 7.44 -21.85
CA ASN A 27 -2.67 6.43 -20.98
C ASN A 27 -1.83 5.14 -20.93
N ASP A 28 -0.56 5.25 -20.52
CA ASP A 28 0.15 4.10 -19.96
C ASP A 28 0.56 4.49 -18.54
N VAL A 29 -0.43 4.53 -17.65
CA VAL A 29 -0.13 4.47 -16.21
C VAL A 29 0.45 3.09 -16.00
N ASN A 30 1.76 3.04 -15.73
CA ASN A 30 2.50 1.83 -15.39
C ASN A 30 1.65 1.01 -14.40
N ASP A 31 1.40 -0.27 -14.68
CA ASP A 31 0.43 -1.09 -13.94
C ASP A 31 0.74 -1.15 -12.44
N GLU A 32 2.01 -0.95 -12.07
CA GLU A 32 2.49 -0.83 -10.68
C GLU A 32 1.95 0.39 -9.91
N MET A 33 1.63 1.50 -10.57
CA MET A 33 1.07 2.70 -9.91
C MET A 33 -0.43 2.59 -9.65
N LYS A 34 -1.09 1.51 -10.08
CA LYS A 34 -2.52 1.31 -9.83
C LYS A 34 -2.79 0.69 -8.45
N TYR A 35 -1.78 0.15 -7.78
CA TYR A 35 -1.98 -0.61 -6.55
C TYR A 35 -0.93 -0.29 -5.48
N ILE A 36 -1.30 -0.48 -4.22
CA ILE A 36 -0.37 -0.47 -3.08
C ILE A 36 -0.30 -1.89 -2.52
N LYS A 37 0.90 -2.36 -2.17
CA LYS A 37 1.10 -3.66 -1.53
C LYS A 37 0.29 -3.76 -0.25
N ALA A 38 -0.31 -4.92 -0.02
CA ALA A 38 -1.08 -5.19 1.16
C ALA A 38 -0.84 -6.61 1.67
N VAL A 39 -0.98 -6.78 2.98
CA VAL A 39 -1.10 -8.09 3.62
C VAL A 39 -2.42 -8.12 4.36
N ARG A 40 -3.16 -9.21 4.19
CA ARG A 40 -4.45 -9.40 4.83
C ARG A 40 -4.35 -10.51 5.87
N LEU A 41 -4.68 -10.20 7.12
CA LEU A 41 -4.91 -11.20 8.17
C LEU A 41 -6.36 -11.67 8.13
N TYR A 42 -6.58 -12.96 8.36
CA TYR A 42 -7.91 -13.57 8.42
C TYR A 42 -7.94 -14.72 9.44
N ASN A 43 -9.15 -15.03 9.90
CA ASN A 43 -9.37 -16.17 10.79
C ASN A 43 -9.42 -17.49 10.00
N THR A 44 -8.69 -18.49 10.48
CA THR A 44 -8.74 -19.85 9.95
C THR A 44 -9.90 -20.64 10.58
N PRO A 45 -10.41 -21.70 9.92
CA PRO A 45 -11.54 -22.48 10.43
C PRO A 45 -11.30 -23.15 11.80
N ASP A 46 -10.04 -23.40 12.16
CA ASP A 46 -9.62 -23.97 13.45
C ASP A 46 -9.45 -22.92 14.57
N GLY A 47 -9.87 -21.67 14.33
CA GLY A 47 -9.80 -20.58 15.31
C GLY A 47 -8.44 -19.91 15.42
N GLY A 48 -7.53 -20.20 14.48
CA GLY A 48 -6.27 -19.50 14.32
C GLY A 48 -6.38 -18.21 13.50
N CYS A 49 -5.21 -17.68 13.19
CA CYS A 49 -4.97 -16.58 12.27
C CYS A 49 -4.00 -17.08 11.19
N ASP A 50 -4.21 -16.61 9.96
CA ASP A 50 -3.28 -16.75 8.85
C ASP A 50 -3.33 -15.47 7.98
N PHE A 51 -2.50 -15.41 6.94
CA PHE A 51 -2.37 -14.24 6.09
C PHE A 51 -2.25 -14.55 4.60
N GLU A 52 -2.63 -13.57 3.79
CA GLU A 52 -2.43 -13.55 2.33
C GLU A 52 -1.68 -12.28 1.93
N ILE A 53 -0.79 -12.41 0.94
CA ILE A 53 -0.09 -11.29 0.31
C ILE A 53 -0.85 -10.87 -0.94
N GLY A 54 -0.96 -9.57 -1.14
CA GLY A 54 -1.69 -9.01 -2.26
C GLY A 54 -1.51 -7.51 -2.34
N LYS A 55 -2.58 -6.85 -2.77
CA LYS A 55 -2.59 -5.42 -3.04
C LYS A 55 -3.97 -4.81 -2.90
N ILE A 56 -4.02 -3.49 -2.77
CA ILE A 56 -5.25 -2.69 -2.80
C ILE A 56 -5.19 -1.68 -3.94
N PRO A 57 -6.32 -1.33 -4.57
CA PRO A 57 -6.35 -0.34 -5.64
C PRO A 57 -6.11 1.07 -5.11
N THR A 58 -5.36 1.86 -5.89
CA THR A 58 -5.18 3.29 -5.66
C THR A 58 -6.38 4.08 -6.17
N VAL A 59 -6.56 5.30 -5.64
CA VAL A 59 -7.60 6.26 -6.09
C VAL A 59 -9.04 5.71 -5.95
N THR A 60 -9.23 4.60 -5.23
CA THR A 60 -10.53 4.02 -4.92
C THR A 60 -10.96 4.48 -3.53
N PRO A 61 -12.03 5.27 -3.39
CA PRO A 61 -12.59 5.60 -2.07
C PRO A 61 -13.05 4.33 -1.36
N MET A 62 -12.79 4.23 -0.06
CA MET A 62 -13.13 3.06 0.76
C MET A 62 -14.00 3.48 1.93
N ASP A 63 -15.06 2.72 2.21
CA ASP A 63 -16.00 3.02 3.28
C ASP A 63 -15.41 2.70 4.66
N VAL A 64 -15.17 3.76 5.43
CA VAL A 64 -14.55 3.70 6.76
C VAL A 64 -15.33 4.56 7.75
N THR A 65 -15.13 4.34 9.04
CA THR A 65 -15.90 5.04 10.10
C THR A 65 -15.16 6.20 10.73
N THR A 66 -13.87 6.03 11.01
CA THR A 66 -13.03 7.00 11.71
C THR A 66 -11.56 6.66 11.47
N PHE A 67 -10.65 7.45 12.03
CA PHE A 67 -9.24 7.06 12.15
C PHE A 67 -8.65 7.59 13.46
N TRP A 68 -7.57 6.96 13.90
CA TRP A 68 -6.70 7.49 14.96
C TRP A 68 -5.26 7.02 14.75
N VAL A 69 -4.33 7.68 15.44
CA VAL A 69 -2.90 7.33 15.41
C VAL A 69 -2.44 6.81 16.76
N GLN A 70 -1.44 5.95 16.74
CA GLN A 70 -0.84 5.39 17.95
C GLN A 70 0.66 5.21 17.77
N ASN A 71 1.44 5.54 18.81
CA ASN A 71 2.89 5.35 18.85
C ASN A 71 3.36 4.66 20.15
N HIS A 72 2.44 4.31 21.03
CA HIS A 72 2.69 3.47 22.19
C HIS A 72 2.22 2.04 21.92
N VAL A 73 2.65 1.12 22.78
CA VAL A 73 2.30 -0.31 22.70
C VAL A 73 1.53 -0.67 23.94
N ASP A 74 0.27 -1.05 23.77
CA ASP A 74 -0.54 -1.50 24.89
C ASP A 74 -0.07 -2.85 25.40
N LYS A 75 -0.31 -3.13 26.69
CA LYS A 75 0.17 -4.36 27.32
C LYS A 75 -0.36 -5.63 26.63
N TYR A 76 -1.60 -5.59 26.14
CA TYR A 76 -2.21 -6.73 25.46
C TYR A 76 -1.56 -7.01 24.10
N GLU A 77 -1.02 -5.99 23.42
CA GLU A 77 -0.38 -6.13 22.10
C GLU A 77 0.94 -6.92 22.18
N LYS A 78 1.50 -7.11 23.38
CA LYS A 78 2.77 -7.84 23.61
C LYS A 78 2.61 -9.36 23.60
N ALA A 79 1.38 -9.87 23.50
CA ALA A 79 1.06 -11.28 23.41
C ALA A 79 0.18 -11.52 22.17
N ALA A 80 -0.10 -12.79 21.86
CA ALA A 80 -1.00 -13.10 20.76
C ALA A 80 -2.39 -12.51 21.03
N HIS A 81 -2.94 -11.78 20.07
CA HIS A 81 -4.25 -11.16 20.17
C HIS A 81 -4.93 -11.05 18.81
N PRO A 82 -6.27 -11.20 18.75
CA PRO A 82 -7.02 -10.88 17.54
C PRO A 82 -7.11 -9.37 17.36
N ALA A 83 -7.32 -8.95 16.11
CA ALA A 83 -7.67 -7.57 15.84
C ALA A 83 -9.02 -7.22 16.51
N PRO A 84 -9.17 -6.06 17.17
CA PRO A 84 -10.42 -5.72 17.86
C PRO A 84 -11.61 -5.47 16.91
N ARG A 85 -11.33 -5.30 15.60
CA ARG A 85 -12.31 -5.09 14.53
C ARG A 85 -11.60 -5.20 13.18
N ARG A 86 -12.41 -5.31 12.12
CA ARG A 86 -11.95 -5.14 10.74
C ARG A 86 -11.41 -3.72 10.55
N GLN A 87 -10.14 -3.59 10.18
CA GLN A 87 -9.50 -2.29 10.02
C GLN A 87 -8.29 -2.35 9.10
N TYR A 88 -8.00 -1.23 8.45
CA TYR A 88 -6.69 -0.97 7.88
C TYR A 88 -5.74 -0.51 8.99
N VAL A 89 -4.49 -0.97 8.93
CA VAL A 89 -3.39 -0.48 9.74
C VAL A 89 -2.31 0.02 8.80
N VAL A 90 -2.00 1.31 8.88
CA VAL A 90 -0.98 1.96 8.06
C VAL A 90 0.21 2.27 8.94
N THR A 91 1.33 1.60 8.68
CA THR A 91 2.59 1.90 9.37
C THR A 91 3.20 3.16 8.77
N LEU A 92 3.37 4.18 9.62
CA LEU A 92 4.00 5.45 9.28
C LEU A 92 5.51 5.40 9.54
N LYS A 93 5.94 4.64 10.56
CA LYS A 93 7.35 4.46 10.94
C LYS A 93 7.56 3.14 11.66
N GLY A 94 8.75 2.55 11.46
CA GLY A 94 9.15 1.25 11.99
C GLY A 94 8.90 0.12 10.99
N SER A 95 9.62 -0.99 11.15
CA SER A 95 9.36 -2.23 10.41
C SER A 95 9.14 -3.38 11.39
N LEU A 96 8.10 -4.17 11.16
CA LEU A 96 7.59 -5.18 12.07
C LEU A 96 7.53 -6.55 11.40
N GLU A 97 8.00 -7.59 12.08
CA GLU A 97 7.68 -8.97 11.73
C GLU A 97 6.38 -9.34 12.44
N PHE A 98 5.31 -9.56 11.67
CA PHE A 98 4.08 -10.15 12.15
C PHE A 98 4.17 -11.67 12.05
N LYS A 99 3.62 -12.38 13.03
CA LYS A 99 3.60 -13.84 13.11
C LYS A 99 2.20 -14.34 13.39
N VAL A 100 1.74 -15.29 12.58
CA VAL A 100 0.40 -15.90 12.68
C VAL A 100 0.46 -17.23 13.45
N THR A 101 -0.68 -17.87 13.70
CA THR A 101 -0.81 -18.98 14.64
C THR A 101 0.12 -20.16 14.35
N ASN A 102 0.33 -20.50 13.07
CA ASN A 102 1.23 -21.58 12.66
C ASN A 102 2.71 -21.19 12.60
N GLY A 103 3.08 -20.00 13.07
CA GLY A 103 4.45 -19.50 13.10
C GLY A 103 4.95 -18.90 11.79
N LYS A 104 4.18 -18.95 10.69
CA LYS A 104 4.51 -18.18 9.48
C LYS A 104 4.54 -16.69 9.83
N ALA A 105 5.40 -15.96 9.12
CA ALA A 105 5.62 -14.55 9.38
C ALA A 105 5.70 -13.72 8.10
N PHE A 106 5.44 -12.43 8.24
CA PHE A 106 5.52 -11.45 7.15
C PHE A 106 5.94 -10.07 7.68
N LEU A 107 6.46 -9.25 6.77
CA LEU A 107 6.92 -7.89 7.08
C LEU A 107 5.80 -6.87 6.88
N ILE A 108 5.67 -5.95 7.83
CA ILE A 108 4.90 -4.71 7.68
C ILE A 108 5.83 -3.52 7.93
N GLU A 109 5.85 -2.59 6.99
CA GLU A 109 6.61 -1.34 7.06
C GLU A 109 5.95 -0.28 6.15
N PRO A 110 6.39 1.01 6.19
CA PRO A 110 5.82 2.03 5.32
C PRO A 110 5.82 1.62 3.85
N GLY A 111 4.66 1.77 3.20
CA GLY A 111 4.43 1.32 1.82
C GLY A 111 3.69 -0.03 1.71
N ILE A 112 3.43 -0.71 2.84
CA ILE A 112 2.60 -1.92 2.90
C ILE A 112 1.39 -1.65 3.80
N ILE A 113 0.19 -1.89 3.30
CA ILE A 113 -1.05 -1.78 4.08
C ILE A 113 -1.35 -3.12 4.73
N LEU A 114 -1.57 -3.11 6.05
CA LEU A 114 -2.10 -4.28 6.74
C LEU A 114 -3.63 -4.17 6.79
N ILE A 115 -4.32 -5.23 6.37
CA ILE A 115 -5.77 -5.38 6.50
C ILE A 115 -6.01 -6.42 7.58
N ALA A 116 -6.39 -5.96 8.77
CA ALA A 116 -6.61 -6.84 9.91
C ALA A 116 -8.08 -7.26 9.95
N GLU A 117 -8.38 -8.53 9.64
CA GLU A 117 -9.71 -9.11 9.85
C GLU A 117 -9.68 -10.42 10.64
N ASP A 118 -8.55 -10.76 11.27
CA ASP A 118 -8.43 -11.84 12.24
C ASP A 118 -9.03 -11.43 13.60
N THR A 119 -10.34 -11.20 13.59
CA THR A 119 -11.06 -10.56 14.71
C THR A 119 -11.48 -11.50 15.83
N THR A 120 -11.17 -12.78 15.69
CA THR A 120 -11.50 -13.83 16.66
C THR A 120 -10.31 -14.76 16.90
N GLY A 121 -10.42 -15.66 17.88
CA GLY A 121 -9.40 -16.67 18.13
C GLY A 121 -8.11 -16.11 18.75
N GLN A 122 -7.00 -16.80 18.54
CA GLN A 122 -5.70 -16.43 19.12
C GLN A 122 -5.10 -15.17 18.47
N GLY A 123 -5.39 -14.95 17.19
CA GLY A 123 -4.88 -13.82 16.41
C GLY A 123 -3.38 -13.91 16.12
N HIS A 124 -2.71 -12.77 16.12
CA HIS A 124 -1.32 -12.61 15.69
C HIS A 124 -0.44 -12.06 16.82
N THR A 125 0.88 -12.15 16.62
CA THR A 125 1.89 -11.39 17.38
C THR A 125 2.70 -10.55 16.41
N TRP A 126 3.42 -9.56 16.92
CA TRP A 126 4.39 -8.81 16.14
C TRP A 126 5.62 -8.45 16.97
N GLU A 127 6.74 -8.23 16.30
CA GLU A 127 7.96 -7.69 16.89
C GLU A 127 8.53 -6.56 16.02
N LEU A 128 9.10 -5.53 16.65
CA LEU A 128 9.78 -4.45 15.95
C LEU A 128 11.18 -4.93 15.55
N ILE A 129 11.42 -5.10 14.25
CA ILE A 129 12.72 -5.57 13.74
C ILE A 129 13.60 -4.42 13.26
N LYS A 130 13.03 -3.24 13.01
CA LYS A 130 13.76 -2.03 12.64
C LYS A 130 13.09 -0.77 13.19
N GLY A 131 13.91 0.10 13.78
CA GLY A 131 13.46 1.34 14.42
C GLY A 131 13.27 1.18 15.93
N GLU A 132 12.92 2.27 16.59
CA GLU A 132 12.71 2.31 18.05
C GLU A 132 11.23 2.38 18.44
N THR A 133 10.39 2.86 17.52
CA THR A 133 8.95 3.05 17.71
C THR A 133 8.17 2.55 16.50
N TRP A 134 6.95 2.06 16.77
CA TRP A 134 5.95 1.80 15.74
C TRP A 134 4.89 2.91 15.77
N GLU A 135 4.97 3.80 14.80
CA GLU A 135 3.96 4.86 14.59
C GLU A 135 2.99 4.38 13.51
N ARG A 136 1.69 4.37 13.83
CA ARG A 136 0.67 3.79 12.97
C ARG A 136 -0.63 4.57 13.00
N LEU A 137 -1.37 4.43 11.92
CA LEU A 137 -2.74 4.89 11.76
C LEU A 137 -3.66 3.67 11.68
N TYR A 138 -4.74 3.70 12.45
CA TYR A 138 -5.82 2.73 12.36
C TYR A 138 -7.02 3.36 11.66
N ILE A 139 -7.63 2.60 10.74
CA ILE A 139 -8.80 3.04 9.99
C ILE A 139 -9.83 1.90 9.96
N PRO A 140 -10.81 1.88 10.87
CA PRO A 140 -11.82 0.83 10.89
C PRO A 140 -12.75 0.91 9.69
N LEU A 141 -12.98 -0.26 9.08
CA LEU A 141 -13.95 -0.42 8.00
C LEU A 141 -15.37 -0.19 8.54
N ALA A 142 -16.25 0.36 7.70
CA ALA A 142 -17.68 0.40 8.02
C ALA A 142 -18.27 -1.01 8.10
N ALA A 143 -19.37 -1.15 8.84
CA ALA A 143 -20.09 -2.42 8.93
C ALA A 143 -20.54 -2.85 7.51
N ASN A 144 -20.00 -3.96 7.02
CA ASN A 144 -20.18 -4.51 5.67
C ASN A 144 -19.40 -3.84 4.53
N ALA A 145 -18.46 -2.93 4.81
CA ALA A 145 -17.59 -2.41 3.77
C ALA A 145 -16.68 -3.51 3.20
N GLU A 146 -16.41 -3.42 1.89
CA GLU A 146 -15.38 -4.22 1.23
C GLU A 146 -13.99 -3.79 1.74
N ASN A 147 -13.07 -4.75 1.79
CA ASN A 147 -11.66 -4.48 2.15
C ASN A 147 -10.79 -4.17 0.92
N HIS A 148 -11.34 -4.28 -0.29
CA HIS A 148 -10.68 -4.07 -1.57
C HIS A 148 -9.36 -4.83 -1.77
N PHE A 149 -9.14 -5.90 -1.00
CA PHE A 149 -7.95 -6.73 -1.10
C PHE A 149 -8.02 -7.59 -2.36
N ILE A 150 -6.92 -7.61 -3.11
CA ILE A 150 -6.71 -8.46 -4.28
C ILE A 150 -5.46 -9.28 -3.99
N ALA A 151 -5.62 -10.59 -3.80
CA ALA A 151 -4.49 -11.49 -3.60
C ALA A 151 -3.64 -11.64 -4.88
N ASP A 152 -2.34 -11.87 -4.71
CA ASP A 152 -1.34 -11.88 -5.79
C ASP A 152 -1.29 -13.16 -6.65
N TYR A 153 -2.29 -14.05 -6.58
CA TYR A 153 -2.25 -15.41 -7.17
C TYR A 153 -1.68 -15.51 -8.60
#